data_AF-A0A5C4QH71-F1
#
_entry.id   AF-A0A5C4QH71-F1
#
_cell.length_a   1.000
_cell.length_b   1.000
_cell.length_c   1.000
_cell.angle_alpha   90.00
_cell.angle_beta   90.00
_cell.angle_gamma   90.00
#
_symmetry.space_group_name_H-M   'P 1'
#
loop_
_entity.id
_entity.type
_entity.pdbx_description
1 polymer ?
#
loop_
_entity_poly.entity_id
_entity_poly.type
_entity_poly.pdbx_seq_one_letter_code
_entity_poly.pdbx_strand_id
1 'polypeptide(L)'
;MRDLALIFAAALAAALGVGLLGALTLRLLRDRSITVHVCVLLTITVAAVVAGVVVVAQAMFLSPHDLQVVLLTVAAAASVSLAVGWYFGRRLATAAVWADQARERERRVEKGRRDLVAWVSHDLRTPLAGLRAMAEALEDRVVDDPGTVAEYHRRIRTQTDRMTRLVDDLFELSRINAGALRLTMSAVPLGEVVSDALAGTAPLAEARRIRLVAAESGWPTVLASEPELARVVGNLLLNAVRYTPSDGTVRVDAGRERDAAWLAVADTCGGIPEGDLPRLCDVAFRGEPA
;
A
#
# COMPACT_ATOMS: atom_id res chain seq x y z
N MET A 1 -54.43 13.51 44.37
CA MET A 1 -53.29 14.21 43.71
C MET A 1 -51.94 13.91 44.39
N ARG A 2 -51.83 13.95 45.74
CA ARG A 2 -50.58 13.62 46.44
C ARG A 2 -50.08 12.19 46.20
N ASP A 3 -50.97 11.20 46.15
CA ASP A 3 -50.57 9.80 45.93
C ASP A 3 -50.02 9.54 44.52
N LEU A 4 -50.59 10.18 43.50
CA LEU A 4 -50.14 10.05 42.12
C LEU A 4 -48.74 10.68 41.92
N ALA A 5 -48.46 11.77 42.61
CA ALA A 5 -47.13 12.40 42.61
C ALA A 5 -46.07 11.53 43.32
N LEU A 6 -46.44 10.86 44.42
CA LEU A 6 -45.54 9.94 45.13
C LEU A 6 -45.23 8.69 44.29
N ILE A 7 -46.23 8.13 43.61
CA ILE A 7 -46.06 6.97 42.71
C ILE A 7 -45.15 7.33 41.54
N PHE A 8 -45.37 8.49 40.92
CA PHE A 8 -44.52 8.98 39.84
C PHE A 8 -43.07 9.19 40.30
N ALA A 9 -42.86 9.80 41.47
CA ALA A 9 -41.53 10.03 42.03
C ALA A 9 -40.79 8.70 42.32
N ALA A 10 -41.49 7.71 42.85
CA ALA A 10 -40.91 6.39 43.11
C ALA A 10 -40.52 5.65 41.82
N ALA A 11 -41.37 5.68 40.80
CA ALA A 11 -41.09 5.07 39.49
C ALA A 11 -39.90 5.75 38.80
N LEU A 12 -39.83 7.08 38.86
CA LEU A 12 -38.71 7.86 38.33
C LEU A 12 -37.40 7.55 39.06
N ALA A 13 -37.43 7.47 40.40
CA ALA A 13 -36.26 7.12 41.20
C ALA A 13 -35.73 5.71 40.85
N ALA A 14 -36.62 4.73 40.65
CA ALA A 14 -36.25 3.39 40.23
C ALA A 14 -35.59 3.38 38.84
N ALA A 15 -36.19 4.08 37.86
CA ALA A 15 -35.63 4.19 36.52
C ALA A 15 -34.25 4.89 36.51
N LEU A 16 -34.09 5.96 37.28
CA LEU A 16 -32.82 6.66 37.45
C LEU A 16 -31.75 5.78 38.12
N GLY A 17 -32.12 5.00 39.12
CA GLY A 17 -31.22 4.03 39.77
C GLY A 17 -30.67 3.00 38.79
N VAL A 18 -31.55 2.43 37.94
CA VAL A 18 -31.14 1.52 36.86
C VAL A 18 -30.25 2.21 35.84
N GLY A 19 -30.56 3.46 35.45
CA GLY A 19 -29.74 4.26 34.55
C GLY A 19 -28.33 4.53 35.09
N LEU A 20 -28.19 4.85 36.38
CA LEU A 20 -26.90 5.07 37.04
C LEU A 20 -26.05 3.79 37.11
N LEU A 21 -26.66 2.66 37.49
CA LEU A 21 -26.00 1.35 37.45
C LEU A 21 -25.57 0.99 36.04
N GLY A 22 -26.41 1.31 35.05
CA GLY A 22 -26.11 1.14 33.65
C GLY A 22 -24.92 1.96 33.17
N ALA A 23 -24.86 3.24 33.52
CA ALA A 23 -23.74 4.11 33.20
C ALA A 23 -22.42 3.63 33.84
N LEU A 24 -22.48 3.13 35.08
CA LEU A 24 -21.33 2.49 35.74
C LEU A 24 -20.89 1.22 34.99
N THR A 25 -21.84 0.39 34.57
CA THR A 25 -21.58 -0.84 33.81
C THR A 25 -20.90 -0.52 32.46
N LEU A 26 -21.37 0.49 31.74
CA LEU A 26 -20.72 0.95 30.50
C LEU A 26 -19.31 1.48 30.74
N ARG A 27 -19.05 2.19 31.84
CA ARG A 27 -17.70 2.64 32.20
C ARG A 27 -16.77 1.46 32.50
N LEU A 28 -17.25 0.44 33.21
CA LEU A 28 -16.47 -0.76 33.51
C LEU A 28 -16.20 -1.61 32.26
N LEU A 29 -17.06 -1.54 31.27
CA LEU A 29 -16.96 -2.28 30.01
C LEU A 29 -16.39 -1.44 28.86
N ARG A 30 -15.78 -0.29 29.12
CA ARG A 30 -15.31 0.67 28.09
C ARG A 30 -14.41 0.04 27.01
N ASP A 31 -13.64 -0.99 27.36
CA ASP A 31 -12.68 -1.66 26.48
C ASP A 31 -13.30 -2.85 25.71
N ARG A 32 -14.62 -3.07 25.84
CA ARG A 32 -15.35 -4.13 25.14
C ARG A 32 -15.85 -3.66 23.78
N SER A 33 -16.16 -4.63 22.90
CA SER A 33 -16.69 -4.33 21.56
C SER A 33 -17.94 -3.45 21.58
N ILE A 34 -18.17 -2.73 20.47
CA ILE A 34 -19.34 -1.87 20.30
C ILE A 34 -20.67 -2.64 20.44
N THR A 35 -20.67 -3.94 20.08
CA THR A 35 -21.82 -4.83 20.24
C THR A 35 -22.20 -5.00 21.71
N VAL A 36 -21.21 -5.13 22.61
CA VAL A 36 -21.45 -5.25 24.05
C VAL A 36 -22.06 -3.96 24.60
N HIS A 37 -21.56 -2.80 24.16
CA HIS A 37 -22.11 -1.50 24.58
C HIS A 37 -23.57 -1.32 24.14
N VAL A 38 -23.92 -1.71 22.90
CA VAL A 38 -25.30 -1.67 22.40
C VAL A 38 -26.21 -2.61 23.18
N CYS A 39 -25.79 -3.85 23.43
CA CYS A 39 -26.57 -4.80 24.22
C CYS A 39 -26.78 -4.32 25.67
N VAL A 40 -25.73 -3.78 26.30
CA VAL A 40 -25.80 -3.24 27.67
C VAL A 40 -26.75 -2.04 27.71
N LEU A 41 -26.65 -1.10 26.77
CA LEU A 41 -27.54 0.06 26.69
C LEU A 41 -29.02 -0.36 26.55
N LEU A 42 -29.32 -1.32 25.66
CA LEU A 42 -30.68 -1.84 25.48
C LEU A 42 -31.18 -2.61 26.71
N THR A 43 -30.30 -3.32 27.40
CA THR A 43 -30.66 -4.01 28.65
C THR A 43 -31.02 -3.00 29.74
N ILE A 44 -30.25 -1.92 29.86
CA ILE A 44 -30.48 -0.84 30.84
C ILE A 44 -31.82 -0.16 30.59
N THR A 45 -32.14 0.18 29.33
CA THR A 45 -33.41 0.84 28.99
C THR A 45 -34.62 -0.05 29.29
N VAL A 46 -34.56 -1.34 28.92
CA VAL A 46 -35.60 -2.31 29.27
C VAL A 46 -35.75 -2.45 30.79
N ALA A 47 -34.64 -2.62 31.51
CA ALA A 47 -34.66 -2.81 32.96
C ALA A 47 -35.26 -1.59 33.69
N ALA A 48 -34.97 -0.37 33.21
CA ALA A 48 -35.54 0.85 33.77
C ALA A 48 -37.06 0.92 33.57
N VAL A 49 -37.55 0.52 32.39
CA VAL A 49 -39.00 0.43 32.11
C VAL A 49 -39.66 -0.63 32.99
N VAL A 50 -39.08 -1.82 33.10
CA VAL A 50 -39.59 -2.91 33.96
C VAL A 50 -39.67 -2.44 35.42
N ALA A 51 -38.60 -1.83 35.94
CA ALA A 51 -38.56 -1.34 37.32
C ALA A 51 -39.66 -0.29 37.58
N GLY A 52 -39.84 0.66 36.68
CA GLY A 52 -40.91 1.67 36.77
C GLY A 52 -42.31 1.03 36.76
N VAL A 53 -42.56 0.10 35.83
CA VAL A 53 -43.84 -0.62 35.73
C VAL A 53 -44.15 -1.41 36.99
N VAL A 54 -43.17 -2.13 37.55
CA VAL A 54 -43.34 -2.90 38.79
C VAL A 54 -43.67 -2.00 39.98
N VAL A 55 -42.96 -0.86 40.14
CA VAL A 55 -43.22 0.11 41.22
C VAL A 55 -44.63 0.69 41.12
N VAL A 56 -45.07 1.09 39.92
CA VAL A 56 -46.43 1.60 39.70
C VAL A 56 -47.48 0.52 39.98
N ALA A 57 -47.27 -0.71 39.48
CA ALA A 57 -48.22 -1.81 39.65
C ALA A 57 -48.38 -2.22 41.12
N GLN A 58 -47.29 -2.26 41.89
CA GLN A 58 -47.32 -2.53 43.34
C GLN A 58 -48.04 -1.42 44.10
N ALA A 59 -47.78 -0.14 43.76
CA ALA A 59 -48.39 0.99 44.46
C ALA A 59 -49.90 1.15 44.14
N MET A 60 -50.35 0.65 43.00
CA MET A 60 -51.76 0.71 42.57
C MET A 60 -52.56 -0.58 42.90
N PHE A 61 -51.97 -1.55 43.59
CA PHE A 61 -52.61 -2.84 43.90
C PHE A 61 -53.21 -3.54 42.67
N LEU A 62 -52.50 -3.51 41.54
CA LEU A 62 -52.94 -4.24 40.34
C LEU A 62 -53.05 -5.75 40.60
N SER A 63 -53.93 -6.41 39.85
CA SER A 63 -54.05 -7.88 39.86
C SER A 63 -52.71 -8.54 39.49
N PRO A 64 -52.27 -9.59 40.21
CA PRO A 64 -51.06 -10.35 39.87
C PRO A 64 -51.06 -10.87 38.43
N HIS A 65 -52.24 -11.20 37.90
CA HIS A 65 -52.41 -11.68 36.52
C HIS A 65 -52.05 -10.60 35.50
N ASP A 66 -52.51 -9.36 35.70
CA ASP A 66 -52.26 -8.25 34.76
C ASP A 66 -50.78 -7.86 34.75
N LEU A 67 -50.14 -7.88 35.92
CA LEU A 67 -48.70 -7.68 36.04
C LEU A 67 -47.92 -8.78 35.27
N GLN A 68 -48.36 -10.04 35.34
CA GLN A 68 -47.72 -11.14 34.61
C GLN A 68 -47.80 -10.94 33.08
N VAL A 69 -48.96 -10.52 32.56
CA VAL A 69 -49.14 -10.24 31.12
C VAL A 69 -48.24 -9.09 30.67
N VAL A 70 -48.16 -8.00 31.45
CA VAL A 70 -47.29 -6.87 31.14
C VAL A 70 -45.81 -7.28 31.15
N LEU A 71 -45.38 -8.01 32.18
CA LEU A 71 -43.99 -8.49 32.27
C LEU A 71 -43.62 -9.43 31.11
N LEU A 72 -44.53 -10.32 30.70
CA LEU A 72 -44.30 -11.20 29.56
C LEU A 72 -44.19 -10.42 28.24
N THR A 73 -45.02 -9.40 28.06
CA THR A 73 -44.97 -8.50 26.91
C THR A 73 -43.65 -7.71 26.86
N VAL A 74 -43.20 -7.19 28.01
CA VAL A 74 -41.92 -6.49 28.11
C VAL A 74 -40.75 -7.44 27.87
N ALA A 75 -40.79 -8.66 28.39
CA ALA A 75 -39.77 -9.68 28.14
C ALA A 75 -39.69 -10.06 26.65
N ALA A 76 -40.84 -10.24 25.99
CA ALA A 76 -40.89 -10.49 24.55
C ALA A 76 -40.28 -9.31 23.76
N ALA A 77 -40.67 -8.06 24.05
CA ALA A 77 -40.12 -6.87 23.41
C ALA A 77 -38.61 -6.69 23.67
N ALA A 78 -38.15 -7.01 24.89
CA ALA A 78 -36.74 -6.98 25.26
C ALA A 78 -35.91 -7.99 24.46
N SER A 79 -36.41 -9.21 24.30
CA SER A 79 -35.72 -10.26 23.54
C SER A 79 -35.50 -9.86 22.07
N VAL A 80 -36.54 -9.30 21.44
CA VAL A 80 -36.47 -8.76 20.07
C VAL A 80 -35.48 -7.59 20.01
N SER A 81 -35.58 -6.66 20.95
CA SER A 81 -34.71 -5.47 20.98
C SER A 81 -33.24 -5.86 21.13
N LEU A 82 -32.91 -6.79 22.02
CA LEU A 82 -31.55 -7.30 22.22
C LEU A 82 -31.02 -8.06 21.00
N ALA A 83 -31.85 -8.89 20.36
CA ALA A 83 -31.47 -9.60 19.13
C ALA A 83 -31.17 -8.62 17.99
N VAL A 84 -32.02 -7.61 17.79
CA VAL A 84 -31.83 -6.54 16.80
C VAL A 84 -30.57 -5.73 17.13
N GLY A 85 -30.39 -5.33 18.38
CA GLY A 85 -29.21 -4.60 18.85
C GLY A 85 -27.91 -5.37 18.63
N TRP A 86 -27.90 -6.68 18.92
CA TRP A 86 -26.76 -7.56 18.66
C TRP A 86 -26.46 -7.66 17.16
N TYR A 87 -27.48 -7.85 16.33
CA TYR A 87 -27.33 -7.94 14.87
C TYR A 87 -26.76 -6.64 14.28
N PHE A 88 -27.36 -5.49 14.59
CA PHE A 88 -26.88 -4.18 14.11
C PHE A 88 -25.52 -3.82 14.70
N GLY A 89 -25.28 -4.12 15.98
CA GLY A 89 -23.99 -3.91 16.63
C GLY A 89 -22.86 -4.69 15.95
N ARG A 90 -23.11 -5.94 15.53
CA ARG A 90 -22.14 -6.72 14.75
C ARG A 90 -21.92 -6.15 13.36
N ARG A 91 -23.00 -5.79 12.65
CA ARG A 91 -22.92 -5.19 11.30
C ARG A 91 -22.12 -3.89 11.31
N LEU A 92 -22.37 -3.01 12.27
CA LEU A 92 -21.63 -1.75 12.44
C LEU A 92 -20.14 -1.99 12.75
N ALA A 93 -19.83 -2.94 13.63
CA ALA A 93 -18.44 -3.30 13.93
C ALA A 93 -17.70 -3.77 12.68
N THR A 94 -18.31 -4.65 11.89
CA THR A 94 -17.70 -5.10 10.64
C THR A 94 -17.55 -3.94 9.64
N ALA A 95 -18.57 -3.12 9.43
CA ALA A 95 -18.48 -1.99 8.50
C ALA A 95 -17.38 -1.00 8.89
N ALA A 96 -17.19 -0.76 10.20
CA ALA A 96 -16.13 0.10 10.70
C ALA A 96 -14.72 -0.45 10.37
N VAL A 97 -14.50 -1.76 10.53
CA VAL A 97 -13.21 -2.40 10.18
C VAL A 97 -12.92 -2.27 8.69
N TRP A 98 -13.91 -2.52 7.83
CA TRP A 98 -13.74 -2.41 6.38
C TRP A 98 -13.48 -0.96 5.95
N ALA A 99 -14.17 0.02 6.57
CA ALA A 99 -13.94 1.43 6.32
C ALA A 99 -12.53 1.87 6.74
N ASP A 100 -12.03 1.38 7.89
CA ASP A 100 -10.68 1.66 8.35
C ASP A 100 -9.62 1.06 7.40
N GLN A 101 -9.80 -0.21 7.00
CA GLN A 101 -8.93 -0.85 6.01
C GLN A 101 -8.92 -0.12 4.66
N ALA A 102 -10.07 0.36 4.20
CA ALA A 102 -10.16 1.13 2.95
C ALA A 102 -9.40 2.46 3.06
N ARG A 103 -9.57 3.20 4.16
CA ARG A 103 -8.84 4.45 4.44
C ARG A 103 -7.34 4.24 4.54
N GLU A 104 -6.92 3.16 5.19
CA GLU A 104 -5.51 2.81 5.33
C GLU A 104 -4.88 2.47 3.97
N ARG A 105 -5.60 1.74 3.11
CA ARG A 105 -5.17 1.48 1.72
C ARG A 105 -5.05 2.77 0.91
N GLU A 106 -6.06 3.64 0.98
CA GLU A 106 -6.06 4.93 0.29
C GLU A 106 -4.87 5.80 0.75
N ARG A 107 -4.63 5.88 2.06
CA ARG A 107 -3.48 6.60 2.63
C ARG A 107 -2.15 6.03 2.15
N ARG A 108 -2.01 4.72 2.02
CA ARG A 108 -0.78 4.09 1.51
C ARG A 108 -0.54 4.42 0.05
N VAL A 109 -1.59 4.37 -0.79
CA VAL A 109 -1.50 4.75 -2.21
C VAL A 109 -1.12 6.23 -2.34
N GLU A 110 -1.79 7.10 -1.60
CA GLU A 110 -1.54 8.55 -1.64
C GLU A 110 -0.15 8.90 -1.10
N LYS A 111 0.31 8.23 -0.03
CA LYS A 111 1.68 8.37 0.48
C LYS A 111 2.70 7.94 -0.59
N GLY A 112 2.51 6.77 -1.19
CA GLY A 112 3.38 6.27 -2.26
C GLY A 112 3.46 7.23 -3.45
N ARG A 113 2.33 7.83 -3.86
CA ARG A 113 2.28 8.86 -4.90
C ARG A 113 3.11 10.10 -4.53
N ARG A 114 2.98 10.60 -3.29
CA ARG A 114 3.74 11.76 -2.81
C ARG A 114 5.23 11.48 -2.73
N ASP A 115 5.60 10.32 -2.20
CA ASP A 115 6.99 9.88 -2.07
C ASP A 115 7.65 9.77 -3.46
N LEU A 116 6.93 9.21 -4.45
CA LEU A 116 7.32 9.18 -5.85
C LEU A 116 7.57 10.57 -6.43
N VAL A 117 6.61 11.50 -6.29
CA VAL A 117 6.73 12.86 -6.84
C VAL A 117 7.90 13.61 -6.19
N ALA A 118 8.06 13.48 -4.87
CA ALA A 118 9.15 14.09 -4.14
C ALA A 118 10.51 13.56 -4.62
N TRP A 119 10.62 12.24 -4.78
CA TRP A 119 11.83 11.58 -5.27
C TRP A 119 12.18 12.01 -6.70
N VAL A 120 11.21 11.97 -7.63
CA VAL A 120 11.41 12.44 -9.01
C VAL A 120 11.89 13.88 -9.04
N SER A 121 11.22 14.75 -8.27
CA SER A 121 11.58 16.17 -8.21
C SER A 121 13.01 16.38 -7.72
N HIS A 122 13.46 15.58 -6.75
CA HIS A 122 14.83 15.63 -6.25
C HIS A 122 15.84 15.12 -7.29
N ASP A 123 15.61 13.94 -7.87
CA ASP A 123 16.57 13.31 -8.82
C ASP A 123 16.63 14.04 -10.18
N LEU A 124 15.62 14.87 -10.51
CA LEU A 124 15.64 15.80 -11.65
C LEU A 124 16.27 17.17 -11.34
N ARG A 125 16.21 17.65 -10.09
CA ARG A 125 16.76 18.97 -9.72
C ARG A 125 18.28 19.02 -9.88
N THR A 126 18.98 17.99 -9.42
CA THR A 126 20.44 17.90 -9.52
C THR A 126 20.93 17.95 -10.97
N PRO A 127 20.42 17.14 -11.91
CA PRO A 127 20.87 17.20 -13.29
C PRO A 127 20.53 18.52 -13.98
N LEU A 128 19.36 19.12 -13.68
CA LEU A 128 18.98 20.43 -14.21
C LEU A 128 19.91 21.55 -13.73
N ALA A 129 20.29 21.55 -12.45
CA ALA A 129 21.24 22.52 -11.93
C ALA A 129 22.61 22.42 -12.62
N GLY A 130 23.09 21.19 -12.85
CA GLY A 130 24.33 20.96 -13.60
C GLY A 130 24.25 21.39 -15.06
N LEU A 131 23.15 21.09 -15.76
CA LEU A 131 22.90 21.56 -17.13
C LEU A 131 22.91 23.08 -17.21
N ARG A 132 22.23 23.74 -16.27
CA ARG A 132 22.19 25.19 -16.17
C ARG A 132 23.57 25.79 -15.98
N ALA A 133 24.35 25.28 -15.02
CA ALA A 133 25.70 25.78 -14.75
C ALA A 133 26.64 25.58 -15.96
N MET A 134 26.55 24.44 -16.66
CA MET A 134 27.33 24.21 -17.87
C MET A 134 26.91 25.13 -19.03
N ALA A 135 25.60 25.40 -19.17
CA ALA A 135 25.09 26.31 -20.18
C ALA A 135 25.52 27.76 -19.91
N GLU A 136 25.39 28.24 -18.66
CA GLU A 136 25.84 29.57 -18.23
C GLU A 136 27.36 29.73 -18.45
N ALA A 137 28.17 28.74 -18.09
CA ALA A 137 29.62 28.78 -18.30
C ALA A 137 30.05 28.86 -19.78
N LEU A 138 29.30 28.21 -20.67
CA LEU A 138 29.52 28.27 -22.12
C LEU A 138 29.06 29.62 -22.70
N GLU A 139 27.93 30.15 -22.22
CA GLU A 139 27.36 31.43 -22.66
C GLU A 139 28.25 32.61 -22.26
N ASP A 140 28.72 32.63 -21.02
CA ASP A 140 29.59 33.67 -20.47
C ASP A 140 31.04 33.57 -20.95
N ARG A 141 31.37 32.53 -21.74
CA ARG A 141 32.74 32.19 -22.18
C ARG A 141 33.74 32.03 -21.03
N VAL A 142 33.26 31.60 -19.87
CA VAL A 142 34.11 31.18 -18.74
C VAL A 142 34.90 29.91 -19.12
N VAL A 143 34.34 29.11 -20.02
CA VAL A 143 35.00 27.98 -20.68
C VAL A 143 35.13 28.29 -22.17
N ASP A 144 36.35 28.46 -22.65
CA ASP A 144 36.67 28.93 -24.00
C ASP A 144 37.64 28.02 -24.76
N ASP A 145 38.37 27.15 -24.07
CA ASP A 145 39.23 26.18 -24.75
C ASP A 145 38.41 25.11 -25.48
N PRO A 146 38.74 24.78 -26.75
CA PRO A 146 37.95 23.83 -27.54
C PRO A 146 37.78 22.45 -26.91
N GLY A 147 38.73 22.02 -26.09
CA GLY A 147 38.71 20.70 -25.43
C GLY A 147 37.63 20.63 -24.35
N THR A 148 37.62 21.60 -23.45
CA THR A 148 36.65 21.69 -22.34
C THR A 148 35.26 22.05 -22.84
N VAL A 149 35.14 22.89 -23.88
CA VAL A 149 33.85 23.15 -24.55
C VAL A 149 33.24 21.84 -25.09
N ALA A 150 34.03 21.04 -25.80
CA ALA A 150 33.58 19.75 -26.31
C ALA A 150 33.23 18.77 -25.16
N GLU A 151 33.93 18.83 -24.03
CA GLU A 151 33.60 18.06 -22.84
C GLU A 151 32.25 18.48 -22.23
N TYR A 152 32.01 19.78 -22.08
CA TYR A 152 30.74 20.31 -21.56
C TYR A 152 29.57 19.90 -22.45
N HIS A 153 29.71 19.98 -23.77
CA HIS A 153 28.70 19.47 -24.70
C HIS A 153 28.43 17.96 -24.51
N ARG A 154 29.48 17.14 -24.35
CA ARG A 154 29.31 15.70 -24.08
C ARG A 154 28.61 15.44 -22.75
N ARG A 155 28.95 16.19 -21.70
CA ARG A 155 28.31 16.09 -20.37
C ARG A 155 26.85 16.52 -20.42
N ILE A 156 26.53 17.62 -21.11
CA ILE A 156 25.16 18.08 -21.34
C ILE A 156 24.35 16.99 -22.02
N ARG A 157 24.84 16.43 -23.15
CA ARG A 157 24.15 15.34 -23.85
C ARG A 157 23.89 14.14 -22.94
N THR A 158 24.92 13.68 -22.24
CA THR A 158 24.83 12.53 -21.31
C THR A 158 23.79 12.77 -20.21
N GLN A 159 23.72 14.00 -19.69
CA GLN A 159 22.77 14.36 -18.66
C GLN A 159 21.33 14.43 -19.20
N THR A 160 21.14 14.98 -20.40
CA THR A 160 19.84 15.00 -21.09
C THR A 160 19.34 13.58 -21.39
N ASP A 161 20.22 12.69 -21.86
CA ASP A 161 19.90 11.29 -22.11
C ASP A 161 19.53 10.55 -20.81
N ARG A 162 20.19 10.89 -19.69
CA ARG A 162 19.81 10.37 -18.36
C ARG A 162 18.43 10.86 -17.94
N MET A 163 18.14 12.16 -18.09
CA MET A 163 16.85 12.73 -17.74
C MET A 163 15.71 12.17 -18.57
N THR A 164 15.92 11.97 -19.88
CA THR A 164 14.93 11.36 -20.79
C THR A 164 14.54 9.97 -20.30
N ARG A 165 15.52 9.12 -20.00
CA ARG A 165 15.26 7.78 -19.43
C ARG A 165 14.50 7.81 -18.11
N LEU A 166 14.82 8.75 -17.21
CA LEU A 166 14.08 8.90 -15.95
C LEU A 166 12.61 9.27 -16.17
N VAL A 167 12.33 10.13 -17.15
CA VAL A 167 10.96 10.52 -17.52
C VAL A 167 10.22 9.33 -18.13
N ASP A 168 10.85 8.58 -19.04
CA ASP A 168 10.27 7.38 -19.65
C ASP A 168 9.98 6.31 -18.58
N ASP A 169 10.89 6.10 -17.64
CA ASP A 169 10.70 5.17 -16.53
C ASP A 169 9.53 5.58 -15.62
N LEU A 170 9.38 6.88 -15.36
CA LEU A 170 8.26 7.40 -14.58
C LEU A 170 6.92 7.24 -15.31
N PHE A 171 6.87 7.54 -16.60
CA PHE A 171 5.68 7.39 -17.42
C PHE A 171 5.19 5.94 -17.41
N GLU A 172 6.13 5.02 -17.53
CA GLU A 172 5.86 3.60 -17.54
C GLU A 172 5.43 3.05 -16.18
N LEU A 173 6.09 3.47 -15.10
CA LEU A 173 5.66 3.15 -13.74
C LEU A 173 4.24 3.67 -13.48
N SER A 174 3.91 4.86 -13.98
CA SER A 174 2.56 5.43 -13.90
C SER A 174 1.54 4.57 -14.65
N ARG A 175 1.86 4.11 -15.87
CA ARG A 175 1.00 3.19 -16.65
C ARG A 175 0.75 1.87 -15.92
N ILE A 176 1.78 1.30 -15.29
CA ILE A 176 1.67 0.06 -14.51
C ILE A 176 0.74 0.27 -13.29
N ASN A 177 1.00 1.31 -12.50
CA ASN A 177 0.22 1.60 -11.29
C ASN A 177 -1.24 1.96 -11.57
N ALA A 178 -1.52 2.58 -12.72
CA ALA A 178 -2.88 2.88 -13.16
C ALA A 178 -3.62 1.65 -13.74
N GLY A 179 -2.96 0.48 -13.85
CA GLY A 179 -3.52 -0.70 -14.51
C GLY A 179 -3.73 -0.51 -16.02
N ALA A 180 -3.03 0.46 -16.62
CA ALA A 180 -3.15 0.80 -18.04
C ALA A 180 -2.18 0.00 -18.95
N LEU A 181 -1.23 -0.73 -18.36
CA LEU A 181 -0.36 -1.64 -19.11
C LEU A 181 -1.16 -2.84 -19.62
N ARG A 182 -1.26 -2.98 -20.94
CA ARG A 182 -1.85 -4.16 -21.59
C ARG A 182 -0.75 -4.95 -22.29
N LEU A 183 -0.54 -6.17 -21.83
CA LEU A 183 0.46 -7.08 -22.40
C LEU A 183 -0.11 -7.72 -23.67
N THR A 184 0.67 -7.69 -24.75
CA THR A 184 0.32 -8.38 -26.00
C THR A 184 1.16 -9.65 -26.06
N MET A 185 0.55 -10.77 -25.68
CA MET A 185 1.26 -12.03 -25.56
C MET A 185 1.54 -12.65 -26.93
N SER A 186 2.81 -12.95 -27.20
CA SER A 186 3.28 -13.66 -28.39
C SER A 186 4.35 -14.69 -28.00
N ALA A 187 4.66 -15.60 -28.92
CA ALA A 187 5.79 -16.51 -28.75
C ALA A 187 7.08 -15.74 -29.03
N VAL A 188 7.88 -15.49 -27.99
CA VAL A 188 9.10 -14.67 -28.03
C VAL A 188 10.33 -15.56 -27.82
N PRO A 189 11.25 -15.65 -28.79
CA PRO A 189 12.54 -16.31 -28.60
C PRO A 189 13.43 -15.51 -27.64
N LEU A 190 13.78 -16.06 -26.47
CA LEU A 190 14.60 -15.33 -25.50
C LEU A 190 15.98 -14.93 -26.05
N GLY A 191 16.54 -15.73 -26.95
CA GLY A 191 17.86 -15.46 -27.54
C GLY A 191 17.89 -14.16 -28.34
N GLU A 192 16.81 -13.83 -29.06
CA GLU A 192 16.72 -12.58 -29.84
C GLU A 192 16.65 -11.37 -28.91
N VAL A 193 15.77 -11.43 -27.90
CA VAL A 193 15.62 -10.36 -26.91
C VAL A 193 16.93 -10.09 -26.15
N VAL A 194 17.62 -11.16 -25.74
CA VAL A 194 18.91 -11.04 -25.04
C VAL A 194 19.99 -10.52 -25.98
N SER A 195 20.04 -10.97 -27.23
CA SER A 195 20.98 -10.47 -28.24
C SER A 195 20.84 -8.96 -28.44
N ASP A 196 19.62 -8.47 -28.63
CA ASP A 196 19.36 -7.04 -28.82
C ASP A 196 19.70 -6.21 -27.57
N ALA A 197 19.36 -6.72 -26.38
CA ALA A 197 19.69 -6.06 -25.13
C ALA A 197 21.20 -6.00 -24.87
N LEU A 198 21.94 -7.05 -25.22
CA LEU A 198 23.41 -7.07 -25.17
C LEU A 198 24.02 -6.08 -26.15
N ALA A 199 23.53 -6.03 -27.38
CA ALA A 199 23.98 -5.07 -28.39
C ALA A 199 23.77 -3.62 -27.94
N GLY A 200 22.60 -3.32 -27.35
CA GLY A 200 22.31 -2.00 -26.79
C GLY A 200 23.18 -1.61 -25.58
N THR A 201 23.63 -2.60 -24.81
CA THR A 201 24.45 -2.37 -23.59
C THR A 201 25.95 -2.38 -23.86
N ALA A 202 26.39 -2.97 -24.98
CA ALA A 202 27.80 -3.17 -25.32
C ALA A 202 28.65 -1.88 -25.27
N PRO A 203 28.21 -0.71 -25.80
CA PRO A 203 29.02 0.52 -25.75
C PRO A 203 29.32 0.98 -24.32
N LEU A 204 28.36 0.82 -23.40
CA LEU A 204 28.53 1.18 -22.00
C LEU A 204 29.47 0.20 -21.28
N ALA A 205 29.33 -1.10 -21.58
CA ALA A 205 30.19 -2.14 -21.02
C ALA A 205 31.64 -1.95 -21.48
N GLU A 206 31.87 -1.68 -22.78
CA GLU A 206 33.19 -1.42 -23.35
C GLU A 206 33.85 -0.19 -22.72
N ALA A 207 33.12 0.93 -22.61
CA ALA A 207 33.62 2.15 -21.96
C ALA A 207 34.04 1.92 -20.49
N ARG A 208 33.48 0.90 -19.82
CA ARG A 208 33.81 0.53 -18.44
C ARG A 208 34.73 -0.68 -18.32
N ARG A 209 35.17 -1.27 -19.45
CA ARG A 209 35.98 -2.50 -19.54
C ARG A 209 35.30 -3.71 -18.88
N ILE A 210 33.99 -3.85 -19.07
CA ILE A 210 33.20 -4.97 -18.54
C ILE A 210 32.99 -6.01 -19.64
N ARG A 211 33.24 -7.29 -19.33
CA ARG A 211 33.02 -8.40 -20.26
C ARG A 211 31.56 -8.84 -20.20
N LEU A 212 30.86 -8.77 -21.34
CA LEU A 212 29.53 -9.35 -21.49
C LEU A 212 29.65 -10.78 -22.04
N VAL A 213 29.01 -11.74 -21.38
CA VAL A 213 29.00 -13.16 -21.77
C VAL A 213 27.55 -13.64 -21.83
N ALA A 214 27.20 -14.42 -22.85
CA ALA A 214 25.89 -15.05 -22.97
C ALA A 214 26.03 -16.55 -23.22
N ALA A 215 25.04 -17.34 -22.84
CA ALA A 215 24.99 -18.75 -23.18
C ALA A 215 24.95 -18.95 -24.71
N GLU A 216 25.75 -19.89 -25.23
CA GLU A 216 25.86 -20.16 -26.66
C GLU A 216 24.60 -20.82 -27.25
N SER A 217 23.84 -21.56 -26.43
CA SER A 217 22.62 -22.26 -26.84
C SER A 217 21.68 -22.51 -25.66
N GLY A 218 20.49 -23.05 -25.92
CA GLY A 218 19.52 -23.41 -24.88
C GLY A 218 18.47 -22.33 -24.57
N TRP A 219 18.39 -21.28 -25.39
CA TRP A 219 17.39 -20.22 -25.27
C TRP A 219 15.97 -20.74 -25.55
N PRO A 220 15.04 -20.74 -24.57
CA PRO A 220 13.67 -21.15 -24.80
C PRO A 220 12.86 -20.06 -25.51
N THR A 221 11.81 -20.47 -26.20
CA THR A 221 10.72 -19.57 -26.62
C THR A 221 9.68 -19.49 -25.52
N VAL A 222 9.27 -18.29 -25.13
CA VAL A 222 8.32 -18.03 -24.05
C VAL A 222 7.09 -17.28 -24.55
N LEU A 223 5.94 -17.48 -23.91
CA LEU A 223 4.76 -16.66 -24.16
C LEU A 223 4.90 -15.37 -23.33
N ALA A 224 5.17 -14.25 -23.98
CA ALA A 224 5.43 -12.97 -23.32
C ALA A 224 5.04 -11.78 -24.20
N SER A 225 5.05 -10.57 -23.62
CA SER A 225 5.00 -9.33 -24.38
C SER A 225 6.44 -8.90 -24.65
N GLU A 226 6.85 -8.94 -25.92
CA GLU A 226 8.24 -8.70 -26.35
C GLU A 226 8.81 -7.35 -25.87
N PRO A 227 8.09 -6.20 -25.98
CA PRO A 227 8.62 -4.92 -25.53
C PRO A 227 8.90 -4.86 -24.03
N GLU A 228 7.99 -5.41 -23.22
CA GLU A 228 8.11 -5.44 -21.77
C GLU A 228 9.21 -6.42 -21.32
N LEU A 229 9.36 -7.54 -22.01
CA LEU A 229 10.44 -8.49 -21.74
C LEU A 229 11.81 -7.92 -22.11
N ALA A 230 11.93 -7.28 -23.28
CA ALA A 230 13.14 -6.58 -23.69
C ALA A 230 13.53 -5.50 -22.68
N ARG A 231 12.56 -4.78 -22.15
CA ARG A 231 12.81 -3.80 -21.09
C ARG A 231 13.31 -4.45 -19.79
N VAL A 232 12.71 -5.55 -19.34
CA VAL A 232 13.16 -6.27 -18.14
C VAL A 232 14.63 -6.67 -18.30
N VAL A 233 14.98 -7.29 -19.43
CA VAL A 233 16.35 -7.72 -19.71
C VAL A 233 17.31 -6.52 -19.79
N GLY A 234 16.92 -5.45 -20.49
CA GLY A 234 17.70 -4.22 -20.59
C GLY A 234 17.95 -3.56 -19.23
N ASN A 235 16.95 -3.50 -18.36
CA ASN A 235 17.08 -2.95 -17.01
C ASN A 235 18.04 -3.77 -16.15
N LEU A 236 17.94 -5.10 -16.21
CA LEU A 236 18.86 -5.99 -15.47
C LEU A 236 20.30 -5.84 -15.97
N LEU A 237 20.53 -5.82 -17.28
CA LEU A 237 21.85 -5.64 -17.88
C LEU A 237 22.46 -4.27 -17.57
N LEU A 238 21.68 -3.20 -17.69
CA LEU A 238 22.14 -1.85 -17.35
C LEU A 238 22.51 -1.73 -15.88
N ASN A 239 21.77 -2.38 -14.98
CA ASN A 239 22.11 -2.44 -13.56
C ASN A 239 23.40 -3.23 -13.34
N ALA A 240 23.51 -4.44 -13.89
CA ALA A 240 24.71 -5.27 -13.79
C ALA A 240 25.97 -4.51 -14.24
N VAL A 241 25.92 -3.86 -15.41
CA VAL A 241 27.05 -3.08 -15.97
C VAL A 241 27.36 -1.83 -15.14
N ARG A 242 26.35 -1.21 -14.50
CA ARG A 242 26.55 -0.03 -13.65
C ARG A 242 27.32 -0.35 -12.39
N TYR A 243 27.02 -1.48 -11.74
CA TYR A 243 27.55 -1.84 -10.43
C TYR A 243 28.78 -2.75 -10.49
N THR A 244 29.00 -3.44 -11.61
CA THR A 244 30.21 -4.25 -11.80
C THR A 244 31.46 -3.35 -11.87
N PRO A 245 32.53 -3.66 -11.09
CA PRO A 245 33.82 -2.99 -11.22
C PRO A 245 34.44 -3.14 -12.62
N SER A 246 35.38 -2.25 -12.95
CA SER A 246 36.15 -2.40 -14.20
C SER A 246 36.86 -3.75 -14.27
N ASP A 247 36.97 -4.29 -15.49
CA ASP A 247 37.53 -5.62 -15.78
C ASP A 247 36.70 -6.80 -15.23
N GLY A 248 35.50 -6.53 -14.67
CA GLY A 248 34.53 -7.54 -14.24
C GLY A 248 33.74 -8.17 -15.38
N THR A 249 32.83 -9.10 -15.03
CA THR A 249 32.04 -9.86 -16.01
C THR A 249 30.56 -9.84 -15.66
N VAL A 250 29.71 -9.67 -16.68
CA VAL A 250 28.26 -9.87 -16.62
C VAL A 250 27.91 -11.04 -17.53
N ARG A 251 27.23 -12.04 -16.98
CA ARG A 251 26.82 -13.26 -17.67
C ARG A 251 25.30 -13.34 -17.76
N VAL A 252 24.78 -13.65 -18.95
CA VAL A 252 23.37 -13.93 -19.17
C VAL A 252 23.18 -15.40 -19.52
N ASP A 253 22.34 -16.07 -18.75
CA ASP A 253 21.92 -17.45 -18.98
C ASP A 253 20.40 -17.53 -19.07
N ALA A 254 19.91 -18.53 -19.78
CA ALA A 254 18.51 -18.91 -19.74
C ALA A 254 18.36 -20.42 -19.89
N GLY A 255 17.21 -20.92 -19.48
CA GLY A 255 16.90 -22.33 -19.63
C GLY A 255 15.44 -22.62 -19.33
N ARG A 256 15.11 -23.90 -19.30
CA ARG A 256 13.79 -24.39 -18.97
C ARG A 256 13.88 -25.36 -17.81
N GLU A 257 13.05 -25.17 -16.80
CA GLU A 257 12.95 -26.06 -15.66
C GLU A 257 11.49 -26.40 -15.40
N ARG A 258 11.15 -27.70 -15.51
CA ARG A 258 9.78 -28.21 -15.41
C ARG A 258 8.83 -27.44 -16.35
N ASP A 259 7.88 -26.69 -15.79
CA ASP A 259 6.85 -25.97 -16.50
C ASP A 259 7.20 -24.48 -16.76
N ALA A 260 8.39 -24.03 -16.35
CA ALA A 260 8.81 -22.63 -16.46
C ALA A 260 10.09 -22.45 -17.27
N ALA A 261 10.22 -21.30 -17.92
CA ALA A 261 11.49 -20.80 -18.43
C ALA A 261 12.10 -19.86 -17.39
N TRP A 262 13.42 -19.82 -17.31
CA TRP A 262 14.16 -18.90 -16.45
C TRP A 262 15.19 -18.14 -17.28
N LEU A 263 15.49 -16.91 -16.84
CA LEU A 263 16.55 -16.05 -17.34
C LEU A 263 17.30 -15.49 -16.15
N ALA A 264 18.62 -15.55 -16.17
CA ALA A 264 19.48 -15.06 -15.12
C ALA A 264 20.49 -14.07 -15.70
N VAL A 265 20.64 -12.92 -15.04
CA VAL A 265 21.73 -11.97 -15.25
C VAL A 265 22.59 -12.01 -13.99
N ALA A 266 23.78 -12.56 -14.11
CA ALA A 266 24.75 -12.68 -13.03
C ALA A 266 25.92 -11.73 -13.28
N ASP A 267 26.41 -11.09 -12.23
CA ASP A 267 27.51 -10.13 -12.35
C ASP A 267 28.49 -10.24 -11.19
N THR A 268 29.66 -9.63 -11.33
CA THR A 268 30.74 -9.69 -10.34
C THR A 268 30.82 -8.41 -9.48
N CYS A 269 29.70 -7.80 -9.12
CA CYS A 269 29.66 -6.54 -8.35
C CYS A 269 30.08 -6.64 -6.88
N GLY A 270 30.25 -7.84 -6.32
CA GLY A 270 30.53 -8.04 -4.90
C GLY A 270 29.30 -8.41 -4.06
N GLY A 271 28.10 -8.37 -4.66
CA GLY A 271 26.85 -8.83 -4.04
C GLY A 271 26.01 -7.72 -3.43
N ILE A 272 24.90 -8.11 -2.80
CA ILE A 272 23.91 -7.22 -2.20
C ILE A 272 23.75 -7.63 -0.73
N PRO A 273 23.77 -6.70 0.24
CA PRO A 273 23.54 -7.03 1.64
C PRO A 273 22.20 -7.77 1.86
N GLU A 274 22.18 -8.80 2.71
CA GLU A 274 20.98 -9.62 2.92
C GLU A 274 19.76 -8.82 3.40
N GLY A 275 19.99 -7.78 4.21
CA GLY A 275 18.93 -6.88 4.69
C GLY A 275 18.27 -6.05 3.58
N ASP A 276 18.95 -5.87 2.45
CA ASP A 276 18.49 -5.06 1.32
C ASP A 276 17.76 -5.89 0.26
N LEU A 277 18.01 -7.21 0.19
CA LEU A 277 17.39 -8.12 -0.79
C LEU A 277 15.85 -8.00 -0.87
N PRO A 278 15.09 -7.96 0.25
CA PRO A 278 13.63 -7.87 0.20
C PRO A 278 13.11 -6.55 -0.40
N ARG A 279 13.97 -5.53 -0.44
CA ARG A 279 13.62 -4.15 -0.81
C ARG A 279 14.11 -3.76 -2.20
N LEU A 280 14.84 -4.63 -2.91
CA LEU A 280 15.41 -4.32 -4.23
C LEU A 280 14.37 -3.90 -5.27
N CYS A 281 13.14 -4.42 -5.16
CA CYS A 281 12.03 -4.10 -6.04
C CYS A 281 11.15 -2.94 -5.50
N ASP A 282 11.47 -2.38 -4.33
CA ASP A 282 10.76 -1.23 -3.79
C ASP A 282 11.08 0.01 -4.63
N VAL A 283 10.04 0.78 -4.92
CA VAL A 283 10.18 2.05 -5.63
C VAL A 283 11.07 2.99 -4.83
N ALA A 284 12.00 3.65 -5.52
CA ALA A 284 12.97 4.60 -4.96
C ALA A 284 13.98 4.02 -3.94
N PHE A 285 14.03 2.70 -3.78
CA PHE A 285 15.09 2.08 -3.00
C PHE A 285 16.42 2.11 -3.76
N ARG A 286 17.51 2.41 -3.06
CA ARG A 286 18.88 2.29 -3.52
C ARG A 286 19.67 1.63 -2.38
N GLY A 287 20.22 0.45 -2.65
CA GLY A 287 21.07 -0.25 -1.69
C GLY A 287 22.45 0.42 -1.59
N GLU A 288 23.12 0.21 -0.45
CA GLU A 288 24.53 0.55 -0.31
C GLU A 288 25.37 -0.60 -0.88
N PRO A 289 26.50 -0.32 -1.58
CA PRO A 289 27.41 -1.37 -1.99
C PRO A 289 27.94 -2.12 -0.76
N ALA A 290 28.06 -3.44 -0.89
CA ALA A 290 28.64 -4.32 0.13
C ALA A 290 30.16 -4.09 0.29
#